data_AF-C9L9U2-F1
#
_entry.id   AF-C9L9U2-F1
#
_cell.length_a   1.000
_cell.length_b   1.000
_cell.length_c   1.000
_cell.angle_alpha   90.00
_cell.angle_beta   90.00
_cell.angle_gamma   90.00
#
_symmetry.space_group_name_H-M   'P 1'
#
loop_
_entity.id
_entity.type
_entity.pdbx_description
1 polymer ?
#
loop_
_entity_poly.entity_id
_entity_poly.type
_entity_poly.pdbx_seq_one_letter_code
_entity_poly.pdbx_strand_id
1 'polypeptide(L)'
;MIERLNRTYKTSYRPTNGFDNIDGANYELALWVTYYNFLRPHKHNNYKVLNDIEMLHGANNIPGKWQLLIFLRQQTILNLQNGEAANCS
;
A
#
# COMPACT_ATOMS: atom_id res chain seq x y z
N MET A 1 -7.78 -6.66 -17.45
CA MET A 1 -7.75 -6.19 -16.03
C MET A 1 -6.42 -5.54 -15.66
N ILE A 2 -5.28 -6.21 -15.87
CA ILE A 2 -3.92 -5.68 -15.60
C ILE A 2 -3.62 -4.38 -16.37
N GLU A 3 -4.01 -4.31 -17.65
CA GLU A 3 -3.79 -3.12 -18.47
C GLU A 3 -4.47 -1.85 -17.93
N ARG A 4 -5.65 -1.99 -17.31
CA ARG A 4 -6.37 -0.86 -16.71
C ARG A 4 -5.63 -0.33 -15.48
N LEU A 5 -5.08 -1.24 -14.67
CA LEU A 5 -4.25 -0.90 -13.52
C LEU A 5 -2.99 -0.17 -13.99
N ASN A 6 -2.27 -0.73 -14.97
CA ASN A 6 -1.05 -0.12 -15.51
C ASN A 6 -1.31 1.26 -16.12
N ARG A 7 -2.43 1.45 -16.81
CA ARG A 7 -2.82 2.77 -17.34
C ARG A 7 -3.09 3.78 -16.24
N THR A 8 -3.73 3.34 -15.15
CA THR A 8 -4.01 4.19 -13.98
C THR A 8 -2.71 4.59 -13.29
N TYR A 9 -1.80 3.63 -13.07
CA TYR A 9 -0.45 3.88 -12.54
C TYR A 9 0.33 4.86 -13.42
N LYS A 10 0.37 4.63 -14.74
CA LYS A 10 1.00 5.53 -15.71
C LYS A 10 0.46 6.95 -15.67
N THR A 11 -0.83 7.10 -15.40
CA THR A 11 -1.46 8.43 -15.31
C THR A 11 -1.08 9.15 -14.02
N SER A 12 -0.94 8.44 -12.90
CA SER A 12 -0.58 9.06 -11.61
C SER A 12 0.88 9.49 -11.52
N TYR A 13 1.82 8.75 -12.13
CA TYR A 13 3.25 9.12 -12.08
C TYR A 13 3.67 10.04 -13.24
N ARG A 14 2.90 10.17 -14.32
CA ARG A 14 3.23 11.07 -15.45
C ARG A 14 3.60 12.51 -15.03
N PRO A 15 2.98 13.12 -14.00
CA PRO A 15 3.34 14.46 -13.55
C PRO A 15 4.70 14.56 -12.82
N THR A 16 5.30 13.45 -12.38
CA THR A 16 6.52 13.47 -11.56
C THR A 16 7.81 13.52 -12.39
N ASN A 17 7.72 13.61 -13.73
CA ASN A 17 8.86 13.56 -14.66
C ASN A 17 9.72 12.28 -14.56
N GLY A 18 9.16 11.19 -14.04
CA GLY A 18 9.86 9.91 -13.88
C GLY A 18 10.38 9.71 -12.46
N PHE A 19 11.43 8.89 -12.34
CA PHE A 19 12.10 8.58 -11.08
C PHE A 19 13.59 8.89 -11.24
N ASP A 20 14.16 9.62 -10.29
CA ASP A 20 15.58 10.02 -10.33
C ASP A 20 16.53 8.81 -10.22
N ASN A 21 16.10 7.75 -9.51
CA ASN A 21 16.86 6.51 -9.35
C ASN A 21 15.93 5.30 -9.08
N ILE A 22 16.53 4.10 -9.04
CA ILE A 22 15.81 2.83 -8.83
C ILE A 22 15.13 2.79 -7.45
N ASP A 23 15.78 3.31 -6.41
CA ASP A 23 15.21 3.32 -5.06
C ASP A 23 13.96 4.21 -4.99
N GLY A 24 13.99 5.38 -5.62
CA GLY A 24 12.85 6.28 -5.78
C GLY A 24 11.69 5.62 -6.50
N ALA A 25 11.96 4.86 -7.56
CA ALA A 25 10.95 4.07 -8.26
C ALA A 25 10.33 3.00 -7.35
N ASN A 26 11.15 2.30 -6.55
CA ASN A 26 10.67 1.29 -5.61
C ASN A 26 9.79 1.90 -4.50
N TYR A 27 10.21 3.04 -3.95
CA TYR A 27 9.44 3.74 -2.91
C TYR A 27 8.10 4.25 -3.44
N GLU A 28 8.09 4.89 -4.61
CA GLU A 28 6.85 5.40 -5.19
C GLU A 28 5.89 4.26 -5.55
N LEU A 29 6.39 3.18 -6.15
CA LEU A 29 5.56 2.02 -6.47
C LEU A 29 4.95 1.41 -5.22
N ALA A 30 5.73 1.25 -4.14
CA ALA A 30 5.23 0.73 -2.87
C ALA A 30 4.14 1.64 -2.30
N LEU A 31 4.37 2.96 -2.26
CA LEU A 31 3.38 3.93 -1.79
C LEU A 31 2.10 3.89 -2.64
N TRP A 32 2.25 3.83 -3.96
CA TRP A 32 1.12 3.80 -4.88
C TRP A 32 0.27 2.54 -4.70
N VAL A 33 0.91 1.37 -4.60
CA VAL A 33 0.22 0.09 -4.38
C VAL A 33 -0.49 0.10 -3.03
N THR A 34 0.15 0.60 -1.98
CA THR A 34 -0.49 0.71 -0.65
C THR A 34 -1.69 1.64 -0.70
N TYR A 35 -1.54 2.82 -1.31
CA TYR A 35 -2.63 3.77 -1.47
C TYR A 35 -3.79 3.18 -2.28
N TYR A 36 -3.51 2.59 -3.44
CA TYR A 36 -4.52 2.08 -4.35
C TYR A 36 -5.37 0.97 -3.73
N ASN A 37 -4.76 0.08 -2.94
CA ASN A 37 -5.46 -1.08 -2.39
C ASN A 37 -6.15 -0.80 -1.05
N PHE A 38 -5.47 -0.12 -0.13
CA PHE A 38 -5.90 0.00 1.27
C PHE A 38 -6.54 1.34 1.61
N LEU A 39 -6.27 2.40 0.84
CA LEU A 39 -6.66 3.76 1.22
C LEU A 39 -7.59 4.43 0.22
N ARG A 40 -7.51 4.07 -1.08
CA ARG A 40 -8.27 4.71 -2.14
C ARG A 40 -9.67 4.09 -2.27
N PRO A 41 -10.75 4.87 -2.11
CA PRO A 41 -12.09 4.45 -2.48
C PRO A 41 -12.23 4.26 -3.99
N HIS A 42 -12.88 3.18 -4.42
CA HIS A 42 -13.10 2.92 -5.84
C HIS A 42 -14.58 3.03 -6.20
N LYS A 43 -14.91 3.88 -7.18
CA LYS A 43 -16.30 4.08 -7.65
C LYS A 43 -16.98 2.76 -8.07
N HIS A 44 -16.25 1.89 -8.76
CA HIS A 44 -16.74 0.58 -9.19
C HIS A 44 -16.87 -0.44 -8.05
N ASN A 45 -16.33 -0.12 -6.87
CA ASN A 45 -16.42 -0.93 -5.65
C ASN A 45 -17.30 -0.22 -4.59
N ASN A 46 -18.34 0.50 -5.01
CA ASN A 46 -19.24 1.23 -4.11
C ASN A 46 -18.52 2.19 -3.16
N TYR A 47 -17.46 2.85 -3.64
CA TYR A 47 -16.61 3.74 -2.84
C TYR A 47 -15.94 3.06 -1.63
N LYS A 48 -15.77 1.73 -1.70
CA LYS A 48 -14.96 0.97 -0.75
C LYS A 48 -13.55 0.79 -1.28
N VAL A 49 -12.61 0.65 -0.35
CA VAL A 49 -11.24 0.22 -0.66
C VAL A 49 -11.25 -1.24 -1.13
N LEU A 50 -10.19 -1.68 -1.82
CA LEU A 50 -10.13 -3.06 -2.32
C LEU A 50 -9.80 -4.05 -1.21
N ASN A 51 -8.85 -3.66 -0.35
CA ASN A 51 -8.42 -4.44 0.80
C ASN A 51 -8.79 -3.67 2.07
N ASP A 52 -9.93 -4.02 2.65
CA ASP A 52 -10.40 -3.37 3.87
C ASP A 52 -9.69 -3.95 5.09
N ILE A 53 -9.25 -3.06 5.99
CA ILE A 53 -8.63 -3.41 7.27
C ILE A 53 -9.41 -2.68 8.34
N GLU A 54 -10.14 -3.43 9.16
CA GLU A 54 -11.03 -2.90 10.20
C GLU A 54 -10.29 -1.93 11.14
N MET A 55 -9.03 -2.21 11.48
CA MET A 55 -8.22 -1.34 12.34
C MET A 55 -8.03 0.07 11.75
N LEU A 56 -8.04 0.24 10.42
CA LEU A 56 -7.94 1.55 9.77
C LEU A 56 -9.19 2.41 9.93
N HIS A 57 -10.32 1.83 10.33
CA HIS A 57 -11.57 2.58 10.52
C HIS A 57 -11.50 3.50 11.75
N GLY A 58 -10.68 3.14 12.75
CA GLY A 58 -10.44 3.98 13.92
C GLY A 58 -9.62 5.26 13.64
N ALA A 59 -8.97 5.34 12.47
CA ALA A 59 -8.20 6.51 12.05
C ALA A 59 -9.05 7.43 11.15
N ASN A 60 -9.39 8.61 11.66
CA ASN A 60 -10.27 9.56 10.97
C ASN A 60 -9.60 10.31 9.80
N ASN A 61 -8.26 10.37 9.78
CA ASN A 61 -7.51 11.10 8.77
C ASN A 61 -6.53 10.19 8.02
N ILE A 62 -6.17 10.60 6.80
CA ILE A 62 -5.26 9.83 5.94
C ILE A 62 -3.87 9.65 6.57
N PRO A 63 -3.25 10.67 7.21
CA PRO A 63 -1.97 10.48 7.91
C PRO A 63 -2.01 9.39 8.99
N GLY A 64 -3.07 9.34 9.80
CA GLY A 64 -3.25 8.32 10.84
C GLY A 64 -3.42 6.93 10.25
N LYS A 65 -4.14 6.80 9.13
CA LYS A 65 -4.25 5.54 8.40
C LYS A 65 -2.88 5.06 7.88
N TRP A 66 -2.03 5.98 7.39
CA TRP A 66 -0.67 5.66 6.99
C TRP A 66 0.19 5.18 8.15
N GLN A 67 0.15 5.87 9.29
CA GLN A 67 0.89 5.46 10.49
C GLN A 67 0.48 4.06 10.94
N LEU A 68 -0.83 3.76 10.93
CA LEU A 68 -1.33 2.45 11.30
C LEU A 68 -0.91 1.36 10.31
N LEU A 69 -0.91 1.64 9.00
CA LEU A 69 -0.41 0.70 7.99
C LEU A 69 1.09 0.39 8.19
N ILE A 70 1.89 1.40 8.51
CA ILE A 70 3.33 1.21 8.81
C ILE A 70 3.49 0.33 10.06
N PHE A 71 2.73 0.61 11.12
CA PHE A 71 2.75 -0.18 12.35
C PHE A 71 2.35 -1.64 12.10
N LEU A 72 1.25 -1.87 11.38
CA LEU A 72 0.80 -3.22 11.03
C LEU A 72 1.84 -3.98 10.21
N ARG A 73 2.46 -3.31 9.23
CA ARG A 73 3.55 -3.89 8.44
C ARG A 73 4.72 -4.30 9.33
N GLN A 74 5.13 -3.46 10.28
CA GLN A 74 6.22 -3.79 11.21
C GLN A 74 5.88 -5.03 12.03
N GLN A 75 4.65 -5.13 12.55
CA GLN A 75 4.20 -6.32 13.26
C GLN A 75 4.23 -7.58 12.37
N THR A 76 3.80 -7.47 11.11
CA THR A 76 3.87 -8.59 10.16
C THR A 76 5.32 -9.04 9.92
N ILE A 77 6.25 -8.10 9.72
CA ILE A 77 7.67 -8.40 9.52
C ILE A 77 8.25 -9.11 10.75
N LEU A 78 7.97 -8.62 11.96
CA LEU A 78 8.41 -9.26 13.19
C LEU A 78 7.85 -10.68 13.33
N ASN A 79 6.56 -10.89 13.01
CA ASN A 79 5.94 -12.21 13.07
C ASN A 79 6.56 -13.18 12.04
N LEU A 80 6.89 -12.70 10.83
CA LEU A 80 7.57 -13.51 9.80
C LEU A 80 8.97 -13.93 10.25
N GLN A 81 9.75 -13.00 10.80
CA GLN A 81 11.09 -13.28 11.34
C GLN A 81 11.05 -14.31 12.48
N ASN A 82 10.08 -14.19 13.38
CA ASN A 82 9.91 -15.13 14.49
C ASN A 82 9.38 -16.51 14.04
N GLY A 83 8.54 -16.55 13.00
CA GLY A 83 8.03 -17.79 12.41
C GLY A 83 9.08 -18.56 11.61
N GLU A 84 9.99 -17.86 10.92
CA GLU A 84 11.14 -18.46 10.23
C GLU A 84 12.14 -19.06 11.25
N ALA A 85 12.36 -18.40 12.40
CA ALA A 85 13.19 -18.94 13.48
C ALA A 85 12.61 -20.23 14.12
N ALA A 86 11.28 -20.38 14.14
CA ALA A 86 10.60 -21.54 14.70
C ALA A 86 10.60 -22.77 13.78
N ASN A 87 10.87 -22.60 12.47
CA ASN A 87 10.85 -23.68 11.48
C ASN A 87 12.24 -24.27 11.17
N CYS A 88 13.27 -23.82 11.90
CA CYS A 88 14.65 -24.32 11.83
C CYS A 88 15.11 -24.99 13.14
N SER A 89 14.18 -25.57 13.91
CA SER A 89 14.47 -26.33 15.15
C SER A 89 14.07 -27.79 15.02
#